data_AF-A0A834AU74-F1
#
_entry.id   AF-A0A834AU74-F1
#
_cell.length_a   1.000
_cell.length_b   1.000
_cell.length_c   1.000
_cell.angle_alpha   90.00
_cell.angle_beta   90.00
_cell.angle_gamma   90.00
#
_symmetry.space_group_name_H-M   'P 1'
#
loop_
_entity.id
_entity.type
_entity.pdbx_description
1 polymer ?
#
loop_
_entity_poly.entity_id
_entity_poly.type
_entity_poly.pdbx_seq_one_letter_code
_entity_poly.pdbx_strand_id
1 'polypeptide(L)'
;MSKLELIDLLARLSIHMDDELRHIAQNSLQGLLVDFPDWREDVLFGFTTFLLREVNDMHHSLLDSSLKLLLQLLTQWKLVIQTQGKVYEQANKIRNAEVMFTLFPLIYMCVSKL
;
A
#
# COMPACT_ATOMS: atom_id res chain seq x y z
N MET A 1 -2.90 -7.11 -19.38
CA MET A 1 -2.77 -6.99 -17.93
C MET A 1 -3.51 -5.75 -17.49
N SER A 2 -4.49 -5.89 -16.59
CA SER A 2 -5.23 -4.77 -16.03
C SER A 2 -4.45 -4.08 -14.90
N LYS A 3 -4.88 -2.88 -14.52
CA LYS A 3 -4.32 -2.12 -13.39
C LYS A 3 -4.30 -2.95 -12.09
N LEU A 4 -5.40 -3.63 -11.77
CA LEU A 4 -5.52 -4.44 -10.56
C LEU A 4 -4.66 -5.70 -10.63
N GLU A 5 -4.55 -6.32 -11.81
CA GLU A 5 -3.65 -7.47 -12.02
C GLU A 5 -2.18 -7.08 -11.82
N LEU A 6 -1.78 -5.87 -12.26
CA LEU A 6 -0.42 -5.38 -12.05
C LEU A 6 -0.12 -5.18 -10.56
N ILE A 7 -1.05 -4.56 -9.83
CA ILE A 7 -0.89 -4.32 -8.38
C ILE A 7 -0.83 -5.66 -7.64
N ASP A 8 -1.69 -6.62 -7.97
CA ASP A 8 -1.67 -7.97 -7.38
C ASP A 8 -0.35 -8.70 -7.67
N LEU A 9 0.15 -8.65 -8.90
CA LEU A 9 1.45 -9.23 -9.25
C LEU A 9 2.59 -8.60 -8.44
N LEU A 10 2.65 -7.28 -8.39
CA LEU A 10 3.68 -6.57 -7.65
C LEU A 10 3.60 -6.86 -6.14
N ALA A 11 2.39 -6.97 -5.58
CA ALA A 11 2.19 -7.34 -4.19
C ALA A 11 2.75 -8.75 -3.90
N ARG A 12 2.48 -9.75 -4.74
CA ARG A 12 3.06 -11.10 -4.60
C ARG A 12 4.58 -11.08 -4.73
N LEU A 13 5.12 -10.34 -5.69
CA LEU A 13 6.56 -10.23 -5.89
C LEU A 13 7.27 -9.51 -4.72
N SER A 14 6.57 -8.66 -3.97
CA SER A 14 7.12 -7.94 -2.82
C SER A 14 7.54 -8.83 -1.64
N ILE A 15 7.12 -10.10 -1.63
CA ILE A 15 7.55 -11.12 -0.66
C ILE A 15 8.34 -12.25 -1.33
N HIS A 16 8.72 -12.09 -2.60
CA HIS A 16 9.45 -13.10 -3.33
C HIS A 16 10.79 -13.40 -2.65
N MET A 17 11.24 -14.65 -2.79
CA MET A 17 12.45 -15.12 -2.12
C MET A 17 13.72 -14.49 -2.73
N ASP A 18 13.67 -14.16 -4.02
CA ASP A 18 14.71 -13.40 -4.72
C ASP A 18 14.69 -11.92 -4.31
N ASP A 19 15.82 -11.44 -3.78
CA ASP A 19 15.96 -10.09 -3.23
C ASP A 19 15.84 -8.99 -4.28
N GLU A 20 16.33 -9.22 -5.50
CA GLU A 20 16.29 -8.24 -6.58
C GLU A 20 14.86 -8.07 -7.08
N LEU A 21 14.16 -9.18 -7.36
CA LEU A 21 12.74 -9.15 -7.73
C LEU A 21 11.87 -8.51 -6.64
N ARG A 22 12.15 -8.86 -5.38
CA ARG A 22 11.47 -8.25 -4.23
C ARG A 22 11.68 -6.74 -4.21
N HIS A 23 12.92 -6.28 -4.31
CA HIS A 23 13.24 -4.86 -4.28
C HIS A 23 12.60 -4.10 -5.45
N ILE A 24 12.65 -4.64 -6.67
CA ILE A 24 12.03 -4.05 -7.87
C ILE A 24 10.52 -3.92 -7.67
N ALA A 25 9.86 -4.95 -7.15
CA ALA A 25 8.42 -4.92 -6.92
C ALA A 25 8.03 -3.87 -5.88
N GLN A 26 8.78 -3.78 -4.77
CA GLN A 26 8.56 -2.79 -3.72
C GLN A 26 8.74 -1.36 -4.23
N ASN A 27 9.78 -1.10 -5.03
CA ASN A 27 9.98 0.22 -5.64
C ASN A 27 8.91 0.55 -6.67
N SER A 28 8.44 -0.44 -7.44
CA SER A 28 7.38 -0.24 -8.42
C SER A 28 6.06 0.15 -7.75
N LEU A 29 5.69 -0.49 -6.64
CA LEU A 29 4.51 -0.11 -5.85
C LEU A 29 4.59 1.32 -5.33
N GLN A 30 5.77 1.73 -4.84
CA GLN A 30 6.02 3.10 -4.39
C GLN A 30 5.92 4.12 -5.54
N GLY A 31 6.53 3.82 -6.69
CA GLY A 31 6.43 4.67 -7.88
C GLY A 31 4.98 4.82 -8.35
N LEU A 32 4.22 3.72 -8.41
CA LEU A 32 2.80 3.76 -8.76
C LEU A 32 2.00 4.66 -7.82
N LEU A 33 2.28 4.61 -6.51
CA LEU A 33 1.61 5.44 -5.51
C LEU A 33 1.97 6.94 -5.65
N VAL A 34 3.24 7.26 -5.84
CA VAL A 34 3.72 8.65 -5.86
C VAL A 34 3.33 9.34 -7.17
N ASP A 35 3.65 8.69 -8.28
CA ASP A 35 3.61 9.29 -9.62
C ASP A 35 2.21 9.28 -10.25
N PHE A 36 1.32 8.37 -9.81
CA PHE A 36 -0.01 8.21 -10.39
C PHE A 36 -1.12 8.43 -9.35
N PRO A 37 -1.67 9.66 -9.23
CA PRO A 37 -2.73 9.99 -8.26
C PRO A 37 -3.94 9.07 -8.30
N ASP A 38 -4.40 8.68 -9.48
CA ASP A 38 -5.58 7.83 -9.69
C ASP A 38 -5.33 6.36 -9.32
N TRP A 39 -4.09 5.99 -8.98
CA TRP A 39 -3.71 4.61 -8.63
C TRP A 39 -3.49 4.43 -7.13
N ARG A 40 -3.40 5.52 -6.37
CA ARG A 40 -3.04 5.49 -4.93
C ARG A 40 -3.96 4.60 -4.11
N GLU A 41 -5.26 4.77 -4.30
CA GLU A 41 -6.29 4.02 -3.57
C GLU A 41 -6.20 2.52 -3.92
N ASP A 42 -6.07 2.19 -5.21
CA ASP A 42 -5.95 0.79 -5.65
C ASP A 42 -4.65 0.13 -5.19
N VAL A 43 -3.53 0.86 -5.16
CA VAL A 43 -2.23 0.33 -4.68
C VAL A 43 -2.32 0.00 -3.20
N LEU A 44 -2.84 0.91 -2.38
CA LEU A 44 -3.00 0.69 -0.94
C LEU A 44 -3.99 -0.44 -0.67
N PHE A 45 -5.16 -0.40 -1.30
CA PHE A 45 -6.19 -1.41 -1.12
C PHE A 45 -5.74 -2.80 -1.60
N GLY A 46 -5.10 -2.86 -2.77
CA GLY A 46 -4.56 -4.09 -3.34
C GLY A 46 -3.48 -4.70 -2.46
N PHE A 47 -2.53 -3.88 -1.99
CA PHE A 47 -1.48 -4.36 -1.10
C PHE A 47 -2.03 -4.84 0.26
N THR A 48 -2.93 -4.08 0.89
CA THR A 48 -3.56 -4.51 2.16
C THR A 48 -4.41 -5.77 1.99
N THR A 49 -5.14 -5.90 0.88
CA THR A 49 -5.90 -7.11 0.56
C THR A 49 -4.99 -8.31 0.38
N PHE A 50 -3.85 -8.13 -0.28
CA PHE A 50 -2.83 -9.17 -0.41
C PHE A 50 -2.29 -9.62 0.96
N LEU A 51 -1.96 -8.69 1.85
CA LEU A 51 -1.50 -9.03 3.21
C LEU A 51 -2.52 -9.88 3.97
N LEU A 52 -3.79 -9.49 3.91
CA LEU A 52 -4.87 -10.21 4.61
C LEU A 52 -5.11 -11.62 4.05
N ARG A 53 -4.89 -11.83 2.75
CA ARG A 53 -5.17 -13.10 2.06
C ARG A 53 -4.00 -14.06 2.08
N GLU A 54 -2.79 -13.56 1.88
CA GLU A 54 -1.63 -14.40 1.54
C GLU A 54 -0.53 -14.41 2.60
N VAL A 55 -0.43 -13.36 3.42
CA VAL A 55 0.54 -13.31 4.51
C VAL A 55 -0.13 -13.82 5.78
N ASN A 56 0.00 -15.12 6.03
CA ASN A 56 -0.54 -15.78 7.22
C ASN A 56 0.36 -15.53 8.45
N ASP A 57 -0.24 -15.56 9.65
CA ASP A 57 0.39 -15.22 10.94
C ASP A 57 1.56 -16.15 11.34
N MET A 58 1.79 -17.23 10.58
CA MET A 58 2.84 -18.21 10.84
C MET A 58 4.25 -17.75 10.43
N HIS A 59 4.39 -16.68 9.65
CA HIS A 59 5.69 -16.15 9.21
C HIS A 59 5.94 -14.74 9.76
N HIS A 60 6.23 -14.64 11.07
CA HIS A 60 6.43 -13.36 11.76
C HIS A 60 7.41 -12.40 11.06
N SER A 61 8.50 -12.90 10.47
CA SER A 61 9.48 -12.07 9.75
C SER A 61 8.92 -11.50 8.44
N LEU A 62 8.19 -12.30 7.66
CA LEU A 62 7.55 -11.85 6.42
C LEU A 62 6.44 -10.85 6.72
N LEU A 63 5.66 -11.08 7.78
CA LEU A 63 4.62 -10.15 8.22
C LEU A 63 5.24 -8.80 8.63
N ASP A 64 6.28 -8.80 9.45
CA ASP A 64 6.98 -7.56 9.87
C ASP A 64 7.54 -6.78 8.67
N SER A 65 8.24 -7.45 7.75
CA SER A 65 8.75 -6.82 6.52
C SER A 65 7.63 -6.24 5.66
N SER A 66 6.50 -6.95 5.55
CA SER A 66 5.37 -6.51 4.73
C SER A 66 4.60 -5.35 5.36
N LEU A 67 4.45 -5.33 6.69
CA LEU A 67 3.87 -4.22 7.43
C LEU A 67 4.75 -2.97 7.37
N LYS A 68 6.08 -3.13 7.38
CA LYS A 68 7.02 -2.02 7.16
C LYS A 68 6.82 -1.39 5.78
N LEU A 69 6.64 -2.20 4.74
CA LEU A 69 6.33 -1.69 3.40
C LEU A 69 4.98 -0.97 3.36
N LEU A 70 3.93 -1.53 3.99
CA LEU A 70 2.63 -0.87 4.09
C LEU A 70 2.75 0.50 4.76
N LEU A 71 3.49 0.59 5.86
CA LEU A 71 3.75 1.85 6.56
C LEU A 71 4.49 2.85 5.69
N GLN A 72 5.49 2.40 4.92
CA GLN A 72 6.21 3.24 3.96
C GLN A 72 5.28 3.81 2.88
N LEU A 73 4.42 2.97 2.29
CA LEU A 73 3.43 3.41 1.30
C LEU A 73 2.49 4.46 1.90
N LEU A 74 1.94 4.22 3.09
CA LEU A 74 1.06 5.19 3.78
C LEU A 74 1.77 6.52 4.06
N THR A 75 3.04 6.45 4.48
CA THR A 75 3.85 7.64 4.77
C THR A 75 4.12 8.45 3.51
N GLN A 76 4.49 7.79 2.41
CA GLN A 76 4.71 8.46 1.13
C GLN A 76 3.45 9.10 0.59
N TRP A 77 2.32 8.39 0.66
CA TRP A 77 1.03 8.94 0.25
C TRP A 77 0.70 10.23 1.01
N LYS A 78 0.86 10.22 2.34
CA LYS A 78 0.67 11.40 3.19
C LYS A 78 1.58 12.54 2.77
N LEU A 79 2.87 12.29 2.54
CA LEU A 79 3.83 13.31 2.12
C LEU A 79 3.45 13.91 0.77
N VAL A 80 3.07 13.09 -0.21
CA VAL A 80 2.68 13.55 -1.55
C VAL A 80 1.41 14.41 -1.50
N ILE A 81 0.43 14.06 -0.65
CA ILE A 81 -0.76 14.90 -0.44
C ILE A 81 -0.38 16.24 0.19
N GLN A 82 0.55 16.25 1.15
CA GLN A 82 0.99 17.47 1.83
C GLN A 82 1.79 18.40 0.91
N THR A 83 2.67 17.87 0.07
CA THR A 83 3.50 18.67 -0.85
C THR A 83 2.72 19.21 -2.05
N GLN A 84 1.69 18.50 -2.51
CA GLN A 84 0.79 18.94 -3.59
C GLN A 84 -0.27 19.97 -3.12
N GLY A 85 -0.20 20.43 -1.87
CA GLY A 85 -1.19 21.26 -1.18
C GLY A 85 -1.33 22.73 -1.60
N LYS A 86 -1.39 23.05 -2.90
CA LYS A 86 -1.79 24.41 -3.35
C LYS A 86 -2.88 24.50 -4.43
N VAL A 87 -3.50 23.40 -4.87
CA VAL A 87 -4.56 23.47 -5.90
C VAL A 87 -5.86 22.73 -5.57
N TYR A 88 -5.91 21.79 -4.59
CA TYR A 88 -7.06 20.87 -4.43
C TYR A 88 -7.51 20.59 -2.97
N GLU A 89 -7.52 21.61 -2.10
CA GLU A 89 -7.62 21.41 -0.64
C GLU A 89 -8.98 20.92 -0.07
N GLN A 90 -10.12 21.17 -0.72
CA GLN A 90 -11.42 20.96 -0.07
C GLN A 90 -12.07 19.59 -0.38
N ALA A 91 -12.04 19.14 -1.64
CA ALA A 91 -12.67 17.88 -2.05
C ALA A 91 -11.84 16.64 -1.69
N ASN A 92 -10.51 16.76 -1.74
CA ASN A 92 -9.61 15.66 -1.42
C ASN A 92 -9.55 15.39 0.09
N LYS A 93 -9.80 16.37 0.97
CA LYS A 93 -9.79 16.13 2.43
C LYS A 93 -10.87 15.12 2.86
N ILE A 94 -12.07 15.21 2.30
CA ILE A 94 -13.19 14.32 2.62
C ILE A 94 -12.91 12.92 2.08
N ARG A 95 -12.49 12.80 0.81
CA ARG A 95 -12.16 11.51 0.20
C ARG A 95 -10.96 10.82 0.84
N ASN A 96 -9.89 11.56 1.17
CA ASN A 96 -8.75 11.02 1.91
C ASN A 96 -9.12 10.62 3.34
N ALA A 97 -10.03 11.35 3.99
CA ALA A 97 -10.56 10.94 5.30
C ALA A 97 -11.38 9.65 5.19
N GLU A 98 -12.20 9.48 4.16
CA GLU A 98 -12.95 8.23 3.89
C GLU A 98 -12.02 7.05 3.57
N VAL A 99 -10.96 7.26 2.80
CA VAL A 99 -9.93 6.24 2.52
C VAL A 99 -9.16 5.88 3.79
N MET A 100 -8.83 6.88 4.61
CA MET A 100 -8.27 6.63 5.94
C MET A 100 -9.26 5.83 6.80
N PHE A 101 -10.55 6.17 6.79
CA PHE A 101 -11.62 5.47 7.52
C PHE A 101 -11.89 4.05 7.03
N THR A 102 -11.66 3.74 5.74
CA THR A 102 -11.85 2.39 5.16
C THR A 102 -10.59 1.54 5.28
N LEU A 103 -9.41 2.16 5.21
CA LEU A 103 -8.14 1.49 5.53
C LEU A 103 -7.97 1.30 7.04
N PHE A 104 -8.57 2.11 7.91
CA PHE A 104 -8.43 1.97 9.37
C PHE A 104 -8.86 0.58 9.87
N PRO A 105 -10.03 0.03 9.50
CA PRO A 105 -10.41 -1.33 9.87
C PRO A 105 -9.47 -2.40 9.30
N LEU A 106 -8.98 -2.21 8.07
CA LEU A 106 -8.08 -3.17 7.41
C LEU A 106 -6.67 -3.14 8.03
N ILE A 107 -6.13 -1.96 8.31
CA ILE A 107 -4.88 -1.72 9.05
C ILE A 107 -5.05 -2.22 10.48
N TYR A 108 -6.17 -1.93 11.14
CA TYR A 108 -6.48 -2.42 12.48
C TYR A 108 -6.55 -3.94 12.50
N MET A 109 -7.17 -4.61 11.51
CA MET A 109 -7.14 -6.07 11.41
C MET A 109 -5.73 -6.62 11.14
N CYS A 110 -4.91 -5.93 10.35
CA CYS A 110 -3.50 -6.30 10.18
C CYS A 110 -2.69 -6.11 11.48
N VAL A 111 -3.01 -5.10 12.29
CA VAL A 111 -2.33 -4.79 13.57
C VAL A 111 -2.86 -5.66 14.72
N SER A 112 -4.13 -6.03 14.74
CA SER A 112 -4.72 -6.95 15.75
C SER A 112 -4.36 -8.42 15.53
N LYS A 113 -3.63 -8.73 14.45
CA LYS A 113 -3.01 -10.03 14.20
C LYS A 113 -1.59 -10.15 14.79
N LEU A 114 -1.03 -9.06 15.34
CA LEU A 114 0.16 -9.05 16.20
C LEU A 114 -0.23 -9.31 17.66
#